data_AF-A0A952GDR6-F1
#
_entry.id   AF-A0A952GDR6-F1
#
_cell.length_a   1.000
_cell.length_b   1.000
_cell.length_c   1.000
_cell.angle_alpha   90.00
_cell.angle_beta   90.00
_cell.angle_gamma   90.00
#
_symmetry.space_group_name_H-M   'P 1'
#
loop_
_entity.id
_entity.type
_entity.pdbx_description
1 polymer ?
#
loop_
_entity_poly.entity_id
_entity_poly.type
_entity_poly.pdbx_seq_one_letter_code
_entity_poly.pdbx_strand_id
1 'polypeptide(L)' 'QPRFDAALAVPGVRLHLYEKLKPRRGRKMGHLSAVGATGDEAIARVREAKSLL' A
#
# COMPACT_ATOMS: atom_id res chain seq x y z
N GLN A 1 -1.83 -8.68 12.50
CA GLN A 1 -0.85 -8.15 11.51
C GLN A 1 -1.64 -7.42 10.42
N PRO A 2 -1.11 -6.38 9.73
CA PRO A 2 -1.84 -5.70 8.66
C PRO A 2 -2.14 -6.68 7.51
N ARG A 3 -3.25 -6.46 6.78
CA ARG A 3 -3.67 -7.36 5.69
C ARG A 3 -2.94 -7.03 4.38
N PHE A 4 -1.62 -7.23 4.39
CA PHE A 4 -0.76 -6.93 3.25
C PHE A 4 -1.10 -7.76 2.01
N ASP A 5 -1.54 -8.99 2.21
CA ASP A 5 -2.06 -9.90 1.19
C ASP A 5 -3.23 -9.29 0.42
N ALA A 6 -4.21 -8.73 1.12
CA ALA A 6 -5.38 -8.10 0.50
C ALA A 6 -4.98 -6.85 -0.31
N ALA A 7 -4.07 -6.02 0.20
CA ALA A 7 -3.59 -4.85 -0.51
C ALA A 7 -2.77 -5.22 -1.77
N LEU A 8 -1.99 -6.31 -1.71
CA LEU A 8 -1.18 -6.81 -2.83
C LEU A 8 -2.02 -7.51 -3.91
N ALA A 9 -3.27 -7.89 -3.61
CA ALA A 9 -4.19 -8.44 -4.59
C ALA A 9 -4.69 -7.39 -5.60
N VAL A 10 -4.58 -6.09 -5.29
CA VAL A 10 -4.98 -5.01 -6.19
C VAL A 10 -3.96 -4.87 -7.33
N PRO A 11 -4.37 -4.99 -8.62
CA PRO A 11 -3.44 -4.92 -9.74
C PRO A 11 -2.64 -3.62 -9.78
N GLY A 12 -1.34 -3.73 -10.06
CA GLY A 12 -0.45 -2.57 -10.20
C GLY A 12 -0.05 -1.91 -8.88
N VAL A 13 -0.45 -2.45 -7.71
CA VAL A 13 -0.03 -1.95 -6.40
C VAL A 13 1.27 -2.62 -5.95
N ARG A 14 2.13 -1.84 -5.28
CA ARG A 14 3.35 -2.30 -4.64
C ARG A 14 3.37 -1.85 -3.18
N LEU A 15 3.78 -2.77 -2.31
CA LEU A 15 4.03 -2.51 -0.89
C LEU A 15 5.54 -2.39 -0.66
N HIS A 16 5.97 -1.27 -0.07
CA HIS A 16 7.34 -1.05 0.36
C HIS A 16 7.40 -1.01 1.89
N LEU A 17 8.05 -1.98 2.51
CA LEU A 17 8.30 -2.02 3.95
C LEU A 17 9.75 -1.59 4.24
N TYR A 18 9.93 -0.80 5.30
CA TYR A 18 11.26 -0.27 5.67
C TYR A 18 12.03 -1.16 6.66
N GLU A 19 11.68 -2.44 6.76
CA GLU A 19 12.33 -3.44 7.64
C GLU A 19 12.45 -3.03 9.12
N LYS A 20 11.57 -2.13 9.56
CA LYS A 20 11.53 -1.66 10.94
C LYS A 20 10.87 -2.73 11.81
N LEU A 21 11.67 -3.35 12.69
CA LEU A 21 11.22 -4.43 13.57
C LEU A 21 10.10 -4.04 14.56
N LYS A 22 10.06 -2.77 15.00
CA LYS A 22 9.09 -2.29 16.01
C LYS A 22 8.26 -1.10 15.49
N PRO A 23 6.92 -1.24 15.35
CA PRO A 23 6.06 -0.11 15.08
C PRO A 23 5.95 0.82 16.30
N ARG A 24 5.74 2.12 16.06
CA ARG A 24 5.44 3.15 17.09
C ARG A 24 4.47 4.17 16.49
N ARG A 25 3.66 4.83 17.32
CA ARG A 25 2.73 5.87 16.86
C ARG A 25 3.48 6.93 16.04
N GLY A 26 2.96 7.26 14.86
CA GLY A 26 3.55 8.23 13.92
C GLY A 26 4.77 7.74 13.15
N ARG A 27 5.34 6.56 13.47
CA ARG A 27 6.51 6.03 12.74
C ARG A 27 6.06 5.49 11.38
N LYS A 28 6.59 6.06 10.30
CA LYS A 28 6.40 5.51 8.94
C LYS A 28 7.03 4.13 8.85
N MET A 29 6.22 3.10 8.63
CA MET A 29 6.66 1.69 8.52
C MET A 29 6.84 1.24 7.08
N GLY A 30 6.25 1.97 6.14
CA GLY A 30 6.27 1.68 4.73
C GLY A 30 5.35 2.62 3.98
N HIS A 31 5.07 2.30 2.72
CA HIS A 31 4.08 2.97 1.90
C HIS A 31 3.56 2.04 0.80
N LEU A 32 2.42 2.42 0.23
CA LEU A 32 1.92 1.85 -1.01
C LEU A 32 2.24 2.79 -2.17
N SER A 33 2.51 2.20 -3.32
CA SER A 33 2.59 2.88 -4.61
C SER A 33 1.72 2.12 -5.61
N ALA A 34 1.16 2.80 -6.61
CA ALA A 34 0.37 2.17 -7.66
C ALA A 34 0.72 2.76 -9.03
N VAL A 35 0.54 1.95 -10.07
CA VAL A 35 0.61 2.37 -11.47
C VAL A 35 -0.71 2.12 -12.18
N GLY A 36 -0.99 2.89 -13.22
CA GLY A 36 -2.18 2.82 -14.07
C GLY A 36 -1.91 3.43 -15.43
N ALA A 37 -2.80 3.19 -16.39
CA ALA A 37 -2.78 3.84 -17.70
C ALA A 37 -3.00 5.35 -17.59
N THR A 38 -3.70 5.79 -16.54
CA THR A 38 -3.87 7.22 -16.19
C THR A 38 -3.49 7.47 -14.72
N GLY A 39 -3.28 8.74 -14.39
CA GLY A 39 -3.08 9.17 -13.01
C GLY A 39 -4.27 8.83 -12.11
N ASP A 40 -5.49 9.02 -12.61
CA ASP A 40 -6.72 8.72 -11.85
C ASP A 40 -6.86 7.23 -11.54
N GLU A 41 -6.50 6.36 -12.48
CA GLU A 41 -6.49 4.92 -12.26
C GLU A 41 -5.47 4.51 -11.20
N ALA A 42 -4.26 5.09 -11.23
CA ALA A 42 -3.26 4.84 -10.19
C ALA A 42 -3.75 5.30 -8.81
N ILE A 43 -4.43 6.46 -8.73
CA ILE A 43 -5.04 6.97 -7.49
C ILE A 43 -6.16 6.04 -7.00
N ALA A 44 -7.02 5.55 -7.89
CA ALA A 44 -8.08 4.62 -7.54
C ALA A 44 -7.52 3.32 -6.94
N ARG A 45 -6.52 2.73 -7.61
CA ARG A 45 -5.85 1.49 -7.16
C ARG A 45 -5.18 1.63 -5.80
N VAL A 46 -4.43 2.72 -5.56
CA VAL A 46 -3.76 2.90 -4.26
C VAL A 46 -4.77 3.14 -3.14
N ARG A 47 -5.90 3.80 -3.42
CA ARG A 47 -6.98 4.02 -2.45
C ARG A 47 -7.72 2.73 -2.11
N GLU A 48 -7.99 1.90 -3.11
CA GLU A 48 -8.56 0.56 -2.93
C GLU A 48 -7.63 -0.31 -2.08
N ALA A 49 -6.35 -0.43 -2.45
CA ALA A 49 -5.40 -1.22 -1.65
C ALA A 49 -5.27 -0.70 -0.21
N LYS A 50 -5.33 0.62 -0.01
CA LYS A 50 -5.29 1.21 1.33
C LYS A 50 -6.53 0.88 2.17
N SER A 51 -7.73 0.76 1.57
CA SER A 51 -8.94 0.41 2.32
C SER A 51 -8.96 -1.05 2.77
N LEU A 52 -8.16 -1.90 2.12
CA LEU A 52 -8.02 -3.32 2.43
C LEU A 52 -6.99 -3.64 3.53
N LEU A 53 -6.16 -2.66 3.92
CA LEU A 53 -4.92 -2.81 4.68
C LEU A 53 -5.10 -2.68 6.21
#